data_AF-A0A453Q8J4-F1
#
_entry.id   AF-A0A453Q8J4-F1
#
_cell.length_a   1.000
_cell.length_b   1.000
_cell.length_c   1.000
_cell.angle_alpha   90.00
_cell.angle_beta   90.00
_cell.angle_gamma   90.00
#
_symmetry.space_group_name_H-M   'P 1'
#
loop_
_entity.id
_entity.type
_entity.pdbx_description
1 polymer ?
#
loop_
_entity_poly.entity_id
_entity_poly.type
_entity_poly.pdbx_seq_one_letter_code
_entity_poly.pdbx_strand_id
1 'polypeptide(L)'
;QENDPTLKGRVEQSDVVEIKNFYQQYYKMYIQALQNAADKAERDQLTKAYQTAAVLFEVLKAVNQTISETHNHVDPDSSIMRCPKIHAAYHALRDTKGLPWPKDHEKNADADLLEWLQAMFGFQKDNVSNQREHLILLIASMHIRQISKHEQHPKLDDHVLDTTMKKLFKNYKRWCKHLGRKTSLWLPTIQQEVQQRKLLYMGLYLLIWGEAANLRFMPECLCYLFHHMAFELYGVLAGNVNPVTGEYVRPFYGGEEEAFLKKVVTPISRIVETDKAERSGTIKSKHSHRRNYDDLNAFFWSRDCFQLGWPMRADAEFFKKKSDLCELCSSSTPQVCVRVCFILATVRSWVQRSRRRWWWSGGGLPELTGH
;
A
#
# COMPACT_ATOMS: atom_id res chain seq x y z
N GLN A 1 -33.74 -34.39 -28.06
CA GLN A 1 -33.86 -32.98 -27.63
C GLN A 1 -32.67 -32.72 -26.72
N GLU A 2 -31.55 -32.21 -27.25
CA GLU A 2 -30.37 -31.84 -26.47
C GLU A 2 -29.43 -31.07 -27.41
N ASN A 3 -29.56 -29.74 -27.47
CA ASN A 3 -28.60 -28.81 -28.09
C ASN A 3 -29.03 -27.33 -27.87
N ASP A 4 -29.37 -26.94 -26.63
CA ASP A 4 -29.76 -25.54 -26.33
C ASP A 4 -28.86 -24.76 -25.34
N PRO A 5 -28.04 -25.34 -24.43
CA PRO A 5 -27.24 -24.50 -23.52
C PRO A 5 -25.94 -23.98 -24.16
N THR A 6 -25.45 -24.61 -25.22
CA THR A 6 -24.14 -24.29 -25.85
C THR A 6 -24.21 -23.15 -26.87
N LEU A 7 -25.42 -22.79 -27.32
CA LEU A 7 -25.63 -21.70 -28.26
C LEU A 7 -25.62 -20.33 -27.57
N LYS A 8 -26.22 -20.19 -26.37
CA LYS A 8 -26.26 -18.91 -25.65
C LYS A 8 -24.88 -18.34 -25.31
N GLY A 9 -23.97 -19.16 -24.76
CA GLY A 9 -22.64 -18.68 -24.38
C GLY A 9 -21.71 -18.36 -25.56
N ARG A 10 -21.91 -19.03 -26.72
CA ARG A 10 -21.19 -18.71 -27.96
C ARG A 10 -21.72 -17.44 -28.62
N VAL A 11 -23.03 -17.19 -28.55
CA VAL A 11 -23.65 -15.96 -29.03
C VAL A 11 -23.19 -14.78 -28.18
N GLU A 12 -23.18 -14.88 -26.85
CA GLU A 12 -22.74 -13.80 -25.96
C GLU A 12 -21.25 -13.43 -26.15
N GLN A 13 -20.33 -14.39 -26.23
CA GLN A 13 -18.91 -14.09 -26.51
C GLN A 13 -18.69 -13.53 -27.93
N SER A 14 -19.48 -13.98 -28.90
CA SER A 14 -19.46 -13.43 -30.26
C SER A 14 -19.93 -11.97 -30.26
N ASP A 15 -21.02 -11.67 -29.55
CA ASP A 15 -21.60 -10.33 -29.46
C ASP A 15 -20.63 -9.33 -28.80
N VAL A 16 -19.86 -9.75 -27.79
CA VAL A 16 -18.87 -8.88 -27.13
C VAL A 16 -17.70 -8.54 -28.06
N VAL A 17 -17.20 -9.54 -28.78
CA VAL A 17 -16.12 -9.37 -29.74
C VAL A 17 -16.59 -8.50 -30.91
N GLU A 18 -17.83 -8.69 -31.36
CA GLU A 18 -18.45 -7.91 -32.42
C GLU A 18 -18.69 -6.46 -32.00
N ILE A 19 -19.22 -6.20 -30.80
CA ILE A 19 -19.40 -4.85 -30.24
C ILE A 19 -18.05 -4.17 -30.00
N LYS A 20 -17.02 -4.90 -29.53
CA LYS A 20 -15.66 -4.37 -29.35
C LYS A 20 -15.03 -3.98 -30.69
N ASN A 21 -15.15 -4.83 -31.71
CA ASN A 21 -14.65 -4.55 -33.06
C ASN A 21 -15.38 -3.36 -33.69
N PHE A 22 -16.71 -3.30 -33.53
CA PHE A 22 -17.53 -2.19 -34.00
C PHE A 22 -17.12 -0.87 -33.34
N TYR A 23 -16.89 -0.87 -32.02
CA TYR A 23 -16.41 0.31 -31.29
C TYR A 23 -15.05 0.80 -31.81
N GLN A 24 -14.10 -0.13 -32.01
CA GLN A 24 -12.77 0.19 -32.53
C GLN A 24 -12.83 0.74 -33.96
N GLN A 25 -13.66 0.15 -34.81
CA GLN A 25 -13.84 0.59 -36.19
C GLN A 25 -14.50 1.97 -36.25
N TYR A 26 -15.55 2.20 -35.43
CA TYR A 26 -16.20 3.49 -35.31
C TYR A 26 -15.23 4.59 -34.85
N TYR A 27 -14.41 4.32 -33.84
CA TYR A 27 -13.42 5.26 -33.33
C TYR A 27 -12.39 5.65 -34.41
N LYS A 28 -11.89 4.66 -35.16
CA LYS A 28 -10.91 4.88 -36.22
C LYS A 28 -11.50 5.64 -37.41
N MET A 29 -12.72 5.30 -37.82
CA MET A 29 -13.35 5.90 -39.00
C MET A 29 -13.88 7.31 -38.76
N TYR A 30 -14.44 7.58 -37.58
CA TYR A 30 -15.12 8.85 -37.32
C TYR A 30 -14.33 9.78 -36.42
N ILE A 31 -13.78 9.29 -35.31
CA ILE A 31 -13.09 10.17 -34.33
C ILE A 31 -11.69 10.54 -34.83
N GLN A 32 -10.90 9.56 -35.27
CA GLN A 32 -9.54 9.81 -35.74
C GLN A 32 -9.51 10.56 -37.08
N ALA A 33 -10.48 10.33 -37.97
CA ALA A 33 -10.59 11.06 -39.24
C ALA A 33 -11.00 12.52 -39.04
N LEU A 34 -12.02 12.78 -38.19
CA LEU A 34 -12.51 14.14 -37.92
C LEU A 34 -11.55 14.97 -37.04
N GLN A 35 -10.67 14.34 -36.25
CA GLN A 35 -9.61 15.04 -35.51
C GLN A 35 -8.51 15.61 -36.41
N ASN A 36 -8.35 15.06 -37.61
CA ASN A 36 -7.32 15.47 -38.56
C ASN A 36 -7.84 16.50 -39.59
N ALA A 37 -9.13 16.82 -39.58
CA ALA A 37 -9.77 17.73 -40.52
C ALA A 37 -10.02 19.10 -39.86
N ALA A 38 -9.72 20.20 -40.57
CA ALA A 38 -9.42 21.50 -39.97
C ALA A 38 -10.60 22.51 -39.95
N ASP A 39 -11.81 22.12 -40.36
CA ASP A 39 -12.92 23.07 -40.59
C ASP A 39 -13.98 23.12 -39.47
N LYS A 40 -14.55 24.32 -39.27
CA LYS A 40 -15.51 24.62 -38.19
C LYS A 40 -16.83 23.83 -38.31
N ALA A 41 -17.25 23.44 -39.52
CA ALA A 41 -18.44 22.62 -39.76
C ALA A 41 -18.28 21.15 -39.30
N GLU A 42 -17.04 20.66 -39.22
CA GLU A 42 -16.72 19.28 -38.82
C GLU A 42 -16.62 19.14 -37.29
N ARG A 43 -16.48 20.25 -36.53
CA ARG A 43 -16.48 20.20 -35.05
C ARG A 43 -17.82 19.78 -34.44
N ASP A 44 -18.94 20.18 -35.06
CA ASP A 44 -20.27 19.76 -34.59
C ASP A 44 -20.49 18.27 -34.88
N GLN A 45 -19.96 17.76 -36.00
CA GLN A 45 -19.97 16.34 -36.32
C GLN A 45 -19.04 15.55 -35.38
N LEU A 46 -17.87 16.08 -35.05
CA LEU A 46 -16.94 15.50 -34.09
C LEU A 46 -17.57 15.40 -32.68
N THR A 47 -18.31 16.44 -32.27
CA THR A 47 -19.03 16.44 -30.98
C THR A 47 -20.11 15.34 -30.95
N LYS A 48 -20.88 15.19 -32.03
CA LYS A 48 -21.85 14.10 -32.18
C LYS A 48 -21.19 12.71 -32.23
N ALA A 49 -20.04 12.59 -32.87
CA ALA A 49 -19.26 11.36 -32.92
C ALA A 49 -18.74 10.96 -31.53
N TYR A 50 -18.29 11.92 -30.72
CA TYR A 50 -17.91 11.68 -29.32
C TYR A 50 -19.09 11.28 -28.45
N GLN A 51 -20.26 11.91 -28.62
CA GLN A 51 -21.47 11.51 -27.91
C GLN A 51 -21.87 10.07 -28.25
N THR A 52 -21.79 9.71 -29.53
CA THR A 52 -22.09 8.34 -29.99
C THR A 52 -21.08 7.33 -29.45
N ALA A 53 -19.79 7.67 -29.44
CA ALA A 53 -18.75 6.83 -28.85
C ALA A 53 -18.91 6.66 -27.32
N ALA A 54 -19.39 7.68 -26.61
CA ALA A 54 -19.70 7.54 -25.19
C ALA A 54 -20.82 6.50 -24.95
N VAL A 55 -21.88 6.52 -25.77
CA VAL A 55 -22.97 5.53 -25.70
C VAL A 55 -22.45 4.12 -26.03
N LEU A 56 -21.66 3.96 -27.11
CA LEU A 56 -21.08 2.67 -27.48
C LEU A 56 -20.13 2.12 -26.41
N PHE A 57 -19.41 3.00 -25.71
CA PHE A 57 -18.52 2.62 -24.62
C PHE A 57 -19.28 2.10 -23.39
N GLU A 58 -20.40 2.74 -23.03
CA GLU A 58 -21.25 2.25 -21.93
C GLU A 58 -21.90 0.90 -22.26
N VAL A 59 -22.28 0.67 -23.52
CA VAL A 59 -22.76 -0.64 -23.99
C VAL A 59 -21.66 -1.70 -23.86
N LEU A 60 -20.44 -1.42 -24.31
CA LEU A 60 -19.30 -2.34 -24.16
C LEU A 60 -18.98 -2.64 -22.69
N LYS A 61 -19.08 -1.64 -21.82
CA LYS A 61 -18.83 -1.80 -20.39
C LYS A 61 -19.90 -2.65 -19.70
N ALA A 62 -21.18 -2.45 -20.03
CA ALA A 62 -22.28 -3.28 -19.53
C ALA A 62 -22.09 -4.75 -19.94
N VAL A 63 -21.69 -4.97 -21.19
CA VAL A 63 -21.42 -6.31 -21.75
C VAL A 63 -20.16 -6.96 -21.16
N ASN A 64 -19.14 -6.19 -20.79
CA ASN A 64 -17.95 -6.69 -20.08
C ASN A 64 -18.20 -6.98 -18.59
N GLN A 65 -19.10 -6.24 -17.94
CA GLN A 65 -19.49 -6.48 -16.54
C GLN A 65 -20.20 -7.84 -16.39
N THR A 66 -21.01 -8.24 -17.36
CA THR A 66 -21.62 -9.58 -17.40
C THR A 66 -20.61 -10.71 -17.57
N ILE A 67 -19.42 -10.45 -18.13
CA ILE A 67 -18.35 -11.45 -18.30
C ILE A 67 -17.42 -11.51 -17.07
N SER A 68 -17.25 -10.40 -16.35
CA SER A 68 -16.32 -10.29 -15.21
C SER A 68 -16.69 -11.17 -14.02
N GLU A 69 -17.90 -11.72 -13.96
CA GLU A 69 -18.28 -12.73 -12.96
C GLU A 69 -17.65 -14.12 -13.23
N THR A 70 -17.04 -14.36 -14.39
CA THR A 70 -16.53 -15.70 -14.76
C THR A 70 -15.02 -15.81 -14.93
N HIS A 71 -14.26 -14.76 -15.27
CA HIS A 71 -12.82 -14.92 -15.53
C HIS A 71 -11.96 -13.76 -14.99
N ASN A 72 -11.37 -13.95 -13.80
CA ASN A 72 -10.26 -13.16 -13.29
C ASN A 72 -8.94 -13.59 -13.95
N HIS A 73 -8.65 -13.06 -15.14
CA HIS A 73 -7.31 -13.03 -15.71
C HIS A 73 -7.08 -11.63 -16.29
N VAL A 74 -6.07 -10.92 -15.79
CA VAL A 74 -5.71 -9.60 -16.33
C VAL A 74 -5.02 -9.83 -17.67
N ASP A 75 -5.77 -9.63 -18.74
CA ASP A 75 -5.33 -9.78 -20.12
C ASP A 75 -4.20 -8.77 -20.44
N PRO A 76 -3.01 -9.22 -20.90
CA PRO A 76 -1.90 -8.35 -21.28
C PRO A 76 -2.23 -7.31 -22.35
N ASP A 77 -3.35 -7.48 -23.06
CA ASP A 77 -3.75 -6.64 -24.20
C ASP A 77 -4.66 -5.44 -23.83
N SER A 78 -4.81 -5.14 -22.53
CA SER A 78 -5.53 -3.93 -22.10
C SER A 78 -4.79 -2.66 -22.54
N SER A 79 -5.51 -1.66 -23.07
CA SER A 79 -4.95 -0.41 -23.62
C SER A 79 -4.02 0.37 -22.67
N ILE A 80 -4.10 0.12 -21.37
CA ILE A 80 -3.24 0.70 -20.33
C ILE A 80 -1.84 0.08 -20.36
N MET A 81 -1.71 -1.21 -20.65
CA MET A 81 -0.42 -1.88 -20.77
C MET A 81 0.42 -1.27 -21.89
N ARG A 82 -0.16 -0.72 -22.98
CA ARG A 82 0.62 -0.13 -24.10
C ARG A 82 1.56 1.03 -23.74
N CYS A 83 1.53 1.56 -22.50
CA CYS A 83 2.53 2.52 -22.04
C CYS A 83 3.88 1.82 -21.74
N PRO A 84 4.98 2.18 -22.42
CA PRO A 84 6.30 1.57 -22.18
C PRO A 84 6.78 1.72 -20.72
N LYS A 85 6.33 2.78 -20.04
CA LYS A 85 6.71 3.06 -18.65
C LYS A 85 6.00 2.13 -17.66
N ILE A 86 4.77 1.71 -17.98
CA ILE A 86 4.02 0.71 -17.21
C ILE A 86 4.67 -0.66 -17.41
N HIS A 87 5.04 -1.01 -18.65
CA HIS A 87 5.81 -2.23 -18.94
C HIS A 87 7.15 -2.27 -18.18
N ALA A 88 7.91 -1.17 -18.17
CA ALA A 88 9.19 -1.11 -17.47
C ALA A 88 9.03 -1.38 -15.96
N ALA A 89 8.01 -0.79 -15.32
CA ALA A 89 7.72 -1.02 -13.91
C ALA A 89 7.23 -2.46 -13.66
N TYR A 90 6.34 -2.97 -14.52
CA TYR A 90 5.84 -4.34 -14.45
C TYR A 90 6.97 -5.38 -14.57
N HIS A 91 7.84 -5.25 -15.58
CA HIS A 91 8.98 -6.15 -15.75
C HIS A 91 9.99 -6.05 -14.59
N ALA A 92 10.21 -4.87 -14.04
CA ALA A 92 11.09 -4.71 -12.88
C ALA A 92 10.55 -5.43 -11.63
N LEU A 93 9.22 -5.48 -11.44
CA LEU A 93 8.60 -6.27 -10.37
C LEU A 93 8.68 -7.78 -10.60
N ARG A 94 8.93 -8.25 -11.83
CA ARG A 94 9.10 -9.69 -12.12
C ARG A 94 10.52 -10.19 -11.92
N ASP A 95 11.46 -9.32 -11.55
CA ASP A 95 12.83 -9.73 -11.23
C ASP A 95 12.90 -10.45 -9.87
N THR A 96 12.48 -11.71 -9.84
CA THR A 96 12.48 -12.57 -8.63
C THR A 96 13.74 -13.42 -8.50
N LYS A 97 14.80 -13.10 -9.27
CA LYS A 97 16.07 -13.84 -9.26
C LYS A 97 16.72 -13.75 -7.87
N GLY A 98 17.23 -14.89 -7.40
CA GLY A 98 17.94 -14.99 -6.12
C GLY A 98 17.05 -14.90 -4.87
N LEU A 99 15.72 -14.76 -5.01
CA LEU A 99 14.84 -14.73 -3.84
C LEU A 99 14.66 -16.12 -3.22
N PRO A 100 14.75 -16.25 -1.88
CA PRO A 100 14.50 -17.51 -1.19
C PRO A 100 12.98 -17.75 -1.09
N TRP A 101 12.45 -18.59 -1.96
CA TRP A 101 11.03 -18.98 -1.92
C TRP A 101 10.79 -20.05 -0.84
N PRO A 102 9.63 -20.02 -0.13
CA PRO A 102 9.25 -21.11 0.76
C PRO A 102 9.14 -22.44 0.00
N LYS A 103 9.55 -23.55 0.63
CA LYS A 103 9.59 -24.90 0.02
C LYS A 103 8.22 -25.34 -0.52
N ASP A 104 7.15 -24.94 0.16
CA ASP A 104 5.78 -25.35 -0.14
C ASP A 104 5.07 -24.39 -1.12
N HIS A 105 5.79 -23.41 -1.68
CA HIS A 105 5.22 -22.44 -2.59
C HIS A 105 5.34 -22.91 -4.05
N GLU A 106 4.21 -23.21 -4.68
CA GLU A 106 4.16 -23.47 -6.12
C GLU A 106 4.50 -22.19 -6.89
N LYS A 107 5.71 -22.14 -7.45
CA LYS A 107 6.18 -20.97 -8.17
C LYS A 107 5.47 -20.86 -9.51
N ASN A 108 4.54 -19.91 -9.61
CA ASN A 108 3.91 -19.54 -10.86
C ASN A 108 4.95 -18.91 -11.83
N ALA A 109 4.82 -19.15 -13.13
CA ALA A 109 5.65 -18.49 -14.14
C ALA A 109 5.52 -16.96 -14.10
N ASP A 110 4.38 -16.48 -13.61
CA ASP A 110 4.04 -15.07 -13.42
C ASP A 110 4.34 -14.49 -12.05
N ALA A 111 5.08 -15.23 -11.22
CA ALA A 111 5.46 -14.78 -9.88
C ALA A 111 6.30 -13.49 -9.90
N ASP A 112 5.96 -12.58 -8.99
CA ASP A 112 6.59 -11.27 -8.87
C ASP A 112 7.07 -10.96 -7.44
N LEU A 113 7.73 -9.83 -7.26
CA LEU A 113 8.28 -9.41 -5.97
C LEU A 113 7.22 -9.30 -4.87
N LEU A 114 5.98 -8.95 -5.21
CA LEU A 114 4.90 -8.77 -4.25
C LEU A 114 4.26 -10.10 -3.85
N GLU A 115 4.16 -11.06 -4.78
CA GLU A 115 3.79 -12.44 -4.47
C GLU A 115 4.83 -13.09 -3.54
N TRP A 116 6.11 -12.79 -3.74
CA TRP A 116 7.14 -13.22 -2.79
C TRP A 116 6.95 -12.60 -1.40
N LEU A 117 6.68 -11.29 -1.31
CA LEU A 117 6.38 -10.63 -0.03
C LEU A 117 5.13 -11.22 0.63
N GLN A 118 4.11 -11.57 -0.15
CA GLN A 118 2.92 -12.26 0.32
C GLN A 118 3.28 -13.60 0.96
N ALA A 119 4.05 -14.44 0.27
CA ALA A 119 4.45 -15.75 0.76
C ALA A 119 5.30 -15.67 2.03
N MET A 120 6.17 -14.65 2.13
CA MET A 120 7.06 -14.48 3.28
C MET A 120 6.36 -13.91 4.52
N PHE A 121 5.49 -12.90 4.36
CA PHE A 121 4.90 -12.15 5.47
C PHE A 121 3.43 -12.45 5.72
N GLY A 122 2.78 -13.23 4.86
CA GLY A 122 1.37 -13.60 5.01
C GLY A 122 0.43 -12.41 4.82
N PHE A 123 0.63 -11.62 3.76
CA PHE A 123 -0.32 -10.57 3.38
C PHE A 123 -1.56 -11.16 2.68
N GLN A 124 -2.68 -10.45 2.71
CA GLN A 124 -3.92 -10.84 2.02
C GLN A 124 -3.76 -10.74 0.50
N LYS A 125 -4.27 -11.73 -0.23
CA LYS A 125 -4.15 -11.82 -1.70
C LYS A 125 -4.69 -10.58 -2.42
N ASP A 126 -5.85 -10.09 -2.00
CA ASP A 126 -6.48 -8.91 -2.62
C ASP A 126 -5.68 -7.63 -2.33
N ASN A 127 -5.13 -7.50 -1.12
CA ASN A 127 -4.23 -6.39 -0.80
C ASN A 127 -2.99 -6.42 -1.71
N VAL A 128 -2.41 -7.59 -1.93
CA VAL A 128 -1.24 -7.77 -2.79
C VAL A 128 -1.53 -7.38 -4.23
N SER A 129 -2.64 -7.85 -4.80
CA SER A 129 -3.08 -7.47 -6.15
C SER A 129 -3.30 -5.95 -6.28
N ASN A 130 -3.99 -5.35 -5.31
CA ASN A 130 -4.26 -3.91 -5.31
C ASN A 130 -2.98 -3.07 -5.18
N GLN A 131 -2.07 -3.45 -4.27
CA GLN A 131 -0.82 -2.71 -4.08
C GLN A 131 0.17 -2.92 -5.23
N ARG A 132 0.10 -4.05 -5.94
CA ARG A 132 0.87 -4.29 -7.17
C ARG A 132 0.53 -3.28 -8.25
N GLU A 133 -0.74 -3.14 -8.58
CA GLU A 133 -1.20 -2.17 -9.57
C GLU A 133 -0.85 -0.74 -9.14
N HIS A 134 -1.10 -0.42 -7.86
CA HIS A 134 -0.76 0.89 -7.31
C HIS A 134 0.74 1.21 -7.41
N LEU A 135 1.62 0.25 -7.11
CA LEU A 135 3.07 0.42 -7.20
C LEU A 135 3.53 0.63 -8.66
N ILE A 136 3.00 -0.17 -9.59
CA ILE A 136 3.28 -0.03 -11.02
C ILE A 136 2.89 1.37 -11.50
N LEU A 137 1.68 1.82 -11.18
CA LEU A 137 1.18 3.13 -11.58
C LEU A 137 1.95 4.28 -10.92
N LEU A 138 2.35 4.13 -9.64
CA LEU A 138 3.15 5.12 -8.92
C LEU A 138 4.50 5.33 -9.63
N ILE A 139 5.19 4.23 -9.94
CA ILE A 139 6.50 4.25 -10.60
C ILE A 139 6.36 4.80 -12.02
N ALA A 140 5.40 4.30 -12.81
CA ALA A 140 5.16 4.75 -14.17
C ALA A 140 4.82 6.24 -14.22
N SER A 141 3.98 6.73 -13.31
CA SER A 141 3.64 8.15 -13.19
C SER A 141 4.85 9.02 -12.85
N MET A 142 5.72 8.54 -11.97
CA MET A 142 6.97 9.24 -11.65
C MET A 142 7.92 9.28 -12.85
N HIS A 143 8.03 8.16 -13.55
CA HIS A 143 8.79 8.02 -14.77
C HIS A 143 8.31 9.00 -15.86
N ILE A 144 6.99 9.15 -16.05
CA ILE A 144 6.40 10.10 -17.02
C ILE A 144 6.73 11.54 -16.66
N ARG A 145 6.74 11.88 -15.36
CA ARG A 145 7.01 13.25 -14.88
C ARG A 145 8.48 13.66 -14.94
N GLN A 146 9.41 12.71 -14.83
CA GLN A 146 10.84 13.02 -14.68
C GLN A 146 11.68 12.87 -15.96
N ILE A 147 11.24 12.03 -16.90
CA ILE A 147 11.98 11.75 -18.12
C ILE A 147 11.21 12.40 -19.29
N SER A 148 11.90 13.25 -20.05
CA SER A 148 11.33 13.99 -21.19
C SER A 148 10.67 13.05 -22.22
N LYS A 149 9.72 13.55 -23.02
CA LYS A 149 8.98 12.78 -24.04
C LYS A 149 9.89 12.14 -25.12
N HIS A 150 11.16 12.53 -25.22
CA HIS A 150 12.07 12.09 -26.28
C HIS A 150 12.94 10.88 -25.95
N GLU A 151 12.93 10.38 -24.72
CA GLU A 151 13.70 9.19 -24.34
C GLU A 151 12.78 8.00 -24.05
N GLN A 152 12.59 7.14 -25.06
CA GLN A 152 11.98 5.83 -24.89
C GLN A 152 13.02 4.85 -24.35
N HIS A 153 13.31 4.92 -23.04
CA HIS A 153 14.10 3.86 -22.41
C HIS A 153 13.20 2.66 -22.08
N PRO A 154 13.51 1.45 -22.57
CA PRO A 154 12.73 0.24 -22.28
C PRO A 154 12.94 -0.27 -20.84
N LYS A 155 13.88 0.32 -20.08
CA LYS A 155 14.24 -0.09 -18.73
C LYS A 155 13.84 0.95 -17.69
N LEU A 156 13.52 0.46 -16.48
CA LEU A 156 13.25 1.29 -15.32
C LEU A 156 14.52 2.05 -14.89
N ASP A 157 14.37 3.35 -14.63
CA ASP A 157 15.47 4.28 -14.34
C ASP A 157 15.66 4.36 -12.82
N ASP A 158 16.89 4.13 -12.38
CA ASP A 158 17.26 4.12 -10.97
C ASP A 158 17.03 5.47 -10.28
N HIS A 159 17.17 6.59 -11.01
CA HIS A 159 16.90 7.93 -10.48
C HIS A 159 15.43 8.09 -10.08
N VAL A 160 14.53 7.49 -10.85
CA VAL A 160 13.09 7.55 -10.55
C VAL A 160 12.78 6.75 -9.30
N LEU A 161 13.39 5.58 -9.14
CA LEU A 161 13.27 4.80 -7.91
C LEU A 161 13.85 5.55 -6.70
N ASP A 162 15.01 6.18 -6.83
CA ASP A 162 15.62 6.97 -5.77
C ASP A 162 14.72 8.13 -5.35
N THR A 163 14.14 8.84 -6.31
CA THR A 163 13.19 9.91 -6.02
C THR A 163 11.93 9.38 -5.34
N THR A 164 11.38 8.28 -5.85
CA THR A 164 10.17 7.66 -5.30
C THR A 164 10.39 7.19 -3.87
N MET A 165 11.49 6.47 -3.61
CA MET A 165 11.88 6.06 -2.26
C MET A 165 12.12 7.25 -1.33
N LYS A 166 12.81 8.30 -1.80
CA LYS A 166 13.07 9.49 -0.99
C LYS A 166 11.75 10.15 -0.55
N LYS A 167 10.74 10.18 -1.42
CA LYS A 167 9.40 10.68 -1.09
C LYS A 167 8.66 9.74 -0.15
N LEU A 168 8.58 8.45 -0.48
CA LEU A 168 7.82 7.44 0.28
C LEU A 168 8.35 7.29 1.71
N PHE A 169 9.66 7.18 1.88
CA PHE A 169 10.30 6.94 3.17
C PHE A 169 10.69 8.22 3.92
N LYS A 170 10.24 9.40 3.47
CA LYS A 170 10.57 10.69 4.11
C LYS A 170 10.17 10.70 5.59
N ASN A 171 8.97 10.23 5.91
CA ASN A 171 8.46 10.19 7.27
C ASN A 171 9.18 9.15 8.11
N TYR A 172 9.37 7.94 7.58
CA TYR A 172 10.12 6.87 8.23
C TYR A 172 11.57 7.28 8.59
N LYS A 173 12.29 7.90 7.66
CA LYS A 173 13.67 8.38 7.89
C LYS A 173 13.71 9.45 8.99
N ARG A 174 12.72 10.34 9.03
CA ARG A 174 12.60 11.36 10.08
C ARG A 174 12.26 10.75 11.44
N TRP A 175 11.37 9.77 11.48
CA TRP A 175 11.05 9.00 12.69
C TRP A 175 12.28 8.27 13.24
N CYS A 176 13.04 7.57 12.39
CA CYS A 176 14.30 6.92 12.79
C CYS A 176 15.31 7.93 13.36
N LYS A 177 15.49 9.07 12.67
CA LYS A 177 16.38 10.15 13.14
C LYS A 177 15.93 10.70 14.51
N HIS A 178 14.62 10.89 14.70
CA HIS A 178 14.06 11.37 15.96
C HIS A 178 14.35 10.40 17.12
N LEU A 179 14.18 9.10 16.90
CA LEU A 179 14.47 8.08 17.91
C LEU A 179 15.97 7.76 18.03
N GLY A 180 16.83 8.33 17.19
CA GLY A 180 18.26 8.04 17.14
C GLY A 180 18.57 6.60 16.72
N ARG A 181 17.77 6.04 15.79
CA ARG A 181 17.97 4.71 15.20
C ARG A 181 18.47 4.82 13.77
N LYS A 182 19.30 3.86 13.36
CA LYS A 182 19.65 3.66 11.94
C LYS A 182 18.41 3.15 11.20
N THR A 183 18.32 3.46 9.91
CA THR A 183 17.23 2.95 9.07
C THR A 183 17.44 1.48 8.75
N SER A 184 16.36 0.70 8.65
CA SER A 184 16.37 -0.70 8.20
C SER A 184 16.38 -0.84 6.66
N LEU A 185 16.60 0.26 5.94
CA LEU A 185 16.70 0.31 4.47
C LEU A 185 18.13 0.00 4.04
N TRP A 186 18.52 -1.26 4.08
CA TRP A 186 19.86 -1.71 3.70
C TRP A 186 19.89 -2.03 2.20
N LEU A 187 20.72 -1.31 1.45
CA LEU A 187 20.92 -1.56 0.02
C LEU A 187 22.20 -2.37 -0.20
N PRO A 188 22.19 -3.36 -1.11
CA PRO A 188 23.39 -4.12 -1.44
C PRO A 188 24.42 -3.24 -2.16
N THR A 189 25.69 -3.65 -2.10
CA THR A 189 26.76 -3.01 -2.87
C THR A 189 26.68 -3.34 -4.37
N ILE A 190 26.10 -4.49 -4.70
CA ILE A 190 25.94 -4.96 -6.09
C ILE A 190 24.78 -4.21 -6.75
N GLN A 191 25.10 -3.37 -7.73
CA GLN A 191 24.15 -2.50 -8.44
C GLN A 191 22.95 -3.26 -9.03
N GLN A 192 23.16 -4.48 -9.53
CA GLN A 192 22.10 -5.30 -10.14
C GLN A 192 20.97 -5.66 -9.15
N GLU A 193 21.29 -5.81 -7.86
CA GLU A 193 20.29 -6.13 -6.83
C GLU A 193 19.67 -4.89 -6.17
N VAL A 194 20.29 -3.71 -6.35
CA VAL A 194 19.81 -2.49 -5.71
C VAL A 194 18.38 -2.19 -6.13
N GLN A 195 18.09 -2.25 -7.44
CA GLN A 195 16.76 -1.99 -7.97
C GLN A 195 15.70 -2.93 -7.37
N GLN A 196 15.97 -4.24 -7.36
CA GLN A 196 15.11 -5.24 -6.72
C GLN A 196 14.88 -4.92 -5.23
N ARG A 197 15.94 -4.56 -4.49
CA ARG A 197 15.86 -4.24 -3.06
C ARG A 197 15.00 -3.00 -2.80
N LYS A 198 15.15 -1.95 -3.63
CA LYS A 198 14.34 -0.73 -3.55
C LYS A 198 12.85 -1.03 -3.75
N LEU A 199 12.53 -1.85 -4.75
CA LEU A 199 11.16 -2.29 -5.04
C LEU A 199 10.56 -3.14 -3.92
N LEU A 200 11.33 -4.07 -3.35
CA LEU A 200 10.90 -4.86 -2.19
C LEU A 200 10.56 -4.00 -0.98
N TYR A 201 11.39 -3.00 -0.65
CA TYR A 201 11.08 -2.09 0.45
C TYR A 201 9.82 -1.25 0.18
N MET A 202 9.68 -0.74 -1.04
CA MET A 202 8.49 0.03 -1.46
C MET A 202 7.23 -0.83 -1.40
N GLY A 203 7.28 -2.05 -1.95
CA GLY A 203 6.20 -3.03 -1.89
C GLY A 203 5.83 -3.38 -0.46
N LEU A 204 6.81 -3.71 0.39
CA LEU A 204 6.59 -4.02 1.80
C LEU A 204 5.88 -2.88 2.54
N TYR A 205 6.31 -1.64 2.34
CA TYR A 205 5.66 -0.48 2.96
C TYR A 205 4.21 -0.30 2.49
N LEU A 206 3.95 -0.46 1.19
CA LEU A 206 2.60 -0.34 0.63
C LEU A 206 1.68 -1.47 1.10
N LEU A 207 2.19 -2.70 1.22
CA LEU A 207 1.44 -3.84 1.75
C LEU A 207 1.07 -3.64 3.22
N ILE A 208 2.02 -3.19 4.06
CA ILE A 208 1.77 -2.81 5.45
C ILE A 208 0.70 -1.71 5.50
N TRP A 209 0.81 -0.68 4.66
CA TRP A 209 -0.17 0.40 4.59
C TRP A 209 -1.55 -0.12 4.15
N GLY A 210 -1.60 -1.04 3.18
CA GLY A 210 -2.82 -1.62 2.63
C GLY A 210 -3.60 -2.48 3.62
N GLU A 211 -2.93 -3.16 4.54
CA GLU A 211 -3.58 -3.98 5.58
C GLU A 211 -3.69 -3.28 6.95
N ALA A 212 -3.02 -2.16 7.16
CA ALA A 212 -3.06 -1.42 8.43
C ALA A 212 -4.47 -0.97 8.86
N ALA A 213 -5.45 -0.91 7.95
CA ALA A 213 -6.82 -0.48 8.22
C ALA A 213 -6.87 0.83 9.04
N ASN A 214 -7.43 0.79 10.25
CA ASN A 214 -7.54 1.92 11.17
C ASN A 214 -6.21 2.37 11.79
N LEU A 215 -5.16 1.55 11.73
CA LEU A 215 -3.83 1.91 12.24
C LEU A 215 -3.14 2.98 11.38
N ARG A 216 -3.66 3.28 10.18
CA ARG A 216 -3.19 4.39 9.33
C ARG A 216 -3.25 5.76 9.99
N PHE A 217 -4.11 5.92 10.99
CA PHE A 217 -4.20 7.13 11.81
C PHE A 217 -3.07 7.24 12.85
N MET A 218 -2.19 6.24 12.93
CA MET A 218 -1.01 6.19 13.81
C MET A 218 0.27 6.03 12.97
N PRO A 219 0.73 7.10 12.29
CA PRO A 219 1.86 7.01 11.36
C PRO A 219 3.18 6.58 12.01
N GLU A 220 3.41 6.87 13.29
CA GLU A 220 4.61 6.41 13.99
C GLU A 220 4.50 4.93 14.37
N CYS A 221 3.29 4.41 14.63
CA CYS A 221 3.03 2.97 14.70
C CYS A 221 3.39 2.29 13.37
N LEU A 222 2.98 2.86 12.22
CA LEU A 222 3.37 2.32 10.91
C LEU A 222 4.89 2.33 10.69
N CYS A 223 5.58 3.39 11.15
CA CYS A 223 7.04 3.44 11.09
C CYS A 223 7.68 2.32 11.92
N TYR A 224 7.14 2.02 13.11
CA TYR A 224 7.59 0.92 13.95
C TYR A 224 7.41 -0.44 13.27
N LEU A 225 6.21 -0.72 12.73
CA LEU A 225 5.93 -1.96 12.00
C LEU A 225 6.88 -2.13 10.82
N PHE A 226 7.00 -1.09 9.98
CA PHE A 226 7.91 -1.12 8.85
C PHE A 226 9.38 -1.29 9.27
N HIS A 227 9.81 -0.64 10.37
CA HIS A 227 11.19 -0.75 10.84
C HIS A 227 11.61 -2.19 11.12
N HIS A 228 10.76 -2.95 11.80
CA HIS A 228 11.03 -4.34 12.14
C HIS A 228 10.89 -5.27 10.94
N MET A 229 9.81 -5.14 10.16
CA MET A 229 9.61 -6.00 8.98
C MET A 229 10.68 -5.77 7.90
N ALA A 230 11.14 -4.54 7.72
CA ALA A 230 12.24 -4.24 6.80
C ALA A 230 13.59 -4.82 7.29
N PHE A 231 13.78 -4.93 8.60
CA PHE A 231 14.95 -5.59 9.18
C PHE A 231 14.88 -7.12 9.00
N GLU A 232 13.71 -7.73 9.18
CA GLU A 232 13.50 -9.15 8.87
C GLU A 232 13.70 -9.45 7.38
N LEU A 233 13.15 -8.59 6.51
CA LEU A 233 13.36 -8.68 5.07
C LEU A 233 14.86 -8.70 4.73
N TYR A 234 15.66 -7.82 5.34
CA TYR A 234 17.11 -7.86 5.18
C TYR A 234 17.73 -9.20 5.62
N GLY A 235 17.33 -9.72 6.79
CA GLY A 235 17.83 -11.00 7.29
C GLY A 235 17.49 -12.20 6.40
N VAL A 236 16.26 -12.23 5.86
CA VAL A 236 15.81 -13.24 4.89
C VAL A 236 16.66 -13.19 3.62
N LEU A 237 16.87 -11.99 3.08
CA LEU A 237 17.61 -11.79 1.82
C LEU A 237 19.12 -12.03 1.97
N ALA A 238 19.67 -11.86 3.16
CA ALA A 238 21.06 -12.20 3.45
C ALA A 238 21.31 -13.73 3.49
N GLY A 239 20.26 -14.55 3.34
CA GLY A 239 20.37 -16.00 3.40
C GLY A 239 20.74 -16.50 4.79
N ASN A 240 20.40 -15.73 5.84
CA ASN A 240 20.68 -16.15 7.21
C ASN A 240 19.98 -17.48 7.48
N VAL A 241 20.72 -18.44 8.03
CA VAL A 241 20.20 -19.73 8.46
C VAL A 241 20.04 -19.74 9.97
N ASN A 242 18.97 -20.37 10.44
CA ASN A 242 18.78 -20.60 11.86
C ASN A 242 19.86 -21.60 12.33
N PRO A 243 20.71 -21.24 13.31
CA PRO A 243 21.82 -22.10 13.74
C PRO A 243 21.35 -23.42 14.38
N VAL A 244 20.09 -23.49 14.83
CA VAL A 244 19.50 -24.67 15.48
C VAL A 244 18.84 -25.59 14.45
N THR A 245 18.08 -25.04 13.50
CA THR A 245 17.31 -25.86 12.54
C THR A 245 18.02 -26.06 11.21
N GLY A 246 19.04 -25.26 10.89
CA GLY A 246 19.72 -25.26 9.59
C GLY A 246 18.86 -24.73 8.44
N GLU A 247 17.63 -24.28 8.71
CA GLU A 247 16.71 -23.74 7.71
C GLU A 247 16.90 -22.22 7.54
N TYR A 248 16.51 -21.69 6.38
CA TYR A 248 16.47 -20.24 6.16
C TYR A 248 15.60 -19.55 7.21
N VAL A 249 16.11 -18.43 7.75
CA VAL A 249 15.38 -17.57 8.67
C VAL A 249 14.11 -17.07 7.99
N ARG A 250 12.95 -17.38 8.59
CA ARG A 250 11.65 -16.85 8.18
C ARG A 250 11.29 -15.64 9.04
N PRO A 251 10.47 -14.70 8.54
CA PRO A 251 9.91 -13.65 9.39
C PRO A 251 9.15 -14.24 10.57
N PHE A 252 9.24 -13.62 11.75
CA PHE A 252 8.65 -14.10 13.01
C PHE A 252 7.15 -14.32 12.91
N TYR A 253 6.45 -13.42 12.23
CA TYR A 253 5.01 -13.52 12.00
C TYR A 253 4.65 -14.15 10.66
N GLY A 254 5.64 -14.50 9.84
CA GLY A 254 5.43 -14.99 8.47
C GLY A 254 5.09 -16.48 8.40
N GLY A 255 4.88 -16.96 7.17
CA GLY A 255 4.72 -18.38 6.86
C GLY A 255 3.30 -18.95 6.95
N GLU A 256 2.33 -18.18 7.43
CA GLU A 256 0.91 -18.54 7.43
C GLU A 256 0.09 -17.55 6.58
N GLU A 257 -1.08 -17.98 6.10
CA GLU A 257 -1.98 -17.13 5.32
C GLU A 257 -2.63 -16.03 6.19
N GLU A 258 -2.56 -14.79 5.70
CA GLU A 258 -3.03 -13.58 6.39
C GLU A 258 -2.39 -13.36 7.77
N ALA A 259 -1.19 -13.90 7.98
CA ALA A 259 -0.51 -13.81 9.26
C ALA A 259 -0.21 -12.37 9.69
N PHE A 260 0.07 -11.46 8.75
CA PHE A 260 0.26 -10.04 9.07
C PHE A 260 -1.01 -9.43 9.69
N LEU A 261 -2.17 -9.63 9.06
CA LEU A 261 -3.44 -9.16 9.59
C LEU A 261 -3.74 -9.78 10.97
N LYS A 262 -3.61 -11.10 11.10
CA LYS A 262 -3.98 -11.86 12.31
C LYS A 262 -3.03 -11.61 13.49
N LYS A 263 -1.72 -11.60 13.25
CA LYS A 263 -0.68 -11.59 14.29
C LYS A 263 -0.09 -10.20 14.56
N VAL A 264 -0.18 -9.27 13.61
CA VAL A 264 0.40 -7.91 13.76
C VAL A 264 -0.68 -6.83 13.87
N VAL A 265 -1.59 -6.75 12.89
CA VAL A 265 -2.61 -5.66 12.85
C VAL A 265 -3.69 -5.87 13.90
N THR A 266 -4.19 -7.09 14.04
CA THR A 266 -5.33 -7.42 14.92
C THR A 266 -5.04 -7.09 16.39
N PRO A 267 -3.89 -7.49 17.00
CA PRO A 267 -3.61 -7.16 18.41
C PRO A 267 -3.62 -5.66 18.70
N ILE A 268 -3.10 -4.83 17.80
CA ILE A 268 -3.09 -3.37 17.95
C ILE A 268 -4.49 -2.80 17.74
N SER A 269 -5.23 -3.31 16.74
CA SER A 269 -6.59 -2.87 16.45
C SER A 269 -7.56 -3.14 17.60
N ARG A 270 -7.40 -4.27 18.31
CA ARG A 270 -8.20 -4.58 19.51
C ARG A 270 -8.04 -3.55 20.63
N ILE A 271 -6.84 -2.98 20.80
CA ILE A 271 -6.63 -1.89 21.77
C ILE A 271 -7.37 -0.63 21.32
N VAL A 272 -7.24 -0.27 20.04
CA VAL A 272 -7.95 0.89 19.47
C VAL A 272 -9.46 0.75 19.61
N GLU A 273 -10.00 -0.43 19.35
CA GLU A 273 -11.44 -0.74 19.45
C GLU A 273 -11.93 -0.71 20.90
N THR A 274 -11.17 -1.30 21.82
CA THR A 274 -11.47 -1.25 23.26
C THR A 274 -11.52 0.20 23.74
N ASP A 275 -10.50 1.01 23.39
CA ASP A 275 -10.45 2.43 23.77
C ASP A 275 -11.54 3.27 23.07
N LYS A 276 -12.07 2.83 21.91
CA LYS A 276 -13.26 3.43 21.26
C LYS A 276 -14.55 3.09 22.02
N ALA A 277 -14.77 1.82 22.35
CA ALA A 277 -15.97 1.36 23.05
C ALA A 277 -16.11 1.97 24.45
N GLU A 278 -14.99 2.21 25.13
CA GLU A 278 -14.95 2.93 26.42
C GLU A 278 -15.28 4.43 26.27
N ARG A 279 -14.96 5.03 25.11
CA ARG A 279 -15.31 6.43 24.81
C ARG A 279 -16.79 6.60 24.50
N SER A 280 -17.38 5.67 23.74
CA SER A 280 -18.81 5.70 23.40
C SER A 280 -19.72 5.34 24.58
N GLY A 281 -19.16 4.90 25.71
CA GLY A 281 -19.93 4.46 26.88
C GLY A 281 -20.53 3.06 26.71
N THR A 282 -20.18 2.36 25.63
CA THR A 282 -20.57 0.96 25.38
C THR A 282 -19.94 0.02 26.41
N ILE A 283 -18.72 0.35 26.86
CA ILE A 283 -18.04 -0.32 27.98
C ILE A 283 -17.88 0.67 29.13
N LYS A 284 -18.24 0.26 30.36
CA LYS A 284 -18.02 1.07 31.57
C LYS A 284 -16.52 1.15 31.86
N SER A 285 -15.95 2.35 31.81
CA SER A 285 -14.58 2.61 32.26
C SER A 285 -14.49 3.90 33.09
N LYS A 286 -13.48 3.99 33.96
CA LYS A 286 -13.21 5.21 34.75
C LYS A 286 -12.85 6.33 33.77
N HIS A 287 -13.53 7.47 33.86
CA HIS A 287 -13.44 8.61 32.93
C HIS A 287 -12.00 9.13 32.67
N SER A 288 -11.03 8.80 33.51
CA SER A 288 -9.62 9.23 33.43
C SER A 288 -8.71 8.44 32.48
N HIS A 289 -9.19 7.37 31.81
CA HIS A 289 -8.31 6.43 31.08
C HIS A 289 -8.57 6.27 29.57
N ARG A 290 -9.39 7.15 28.96
CA ARG A 290 -9.71 7.08 27.53
C ARG A 290 -8.52 7.55 26.68
N ARG A 291 -7.97 6.68 25.82
CA ARG A 291 -6.95 7.03 24.80
C ARG A 291 -7.60 7.17 23.42
N ASN A 292 -7.14 8.12 22.62
CA ASN A 292 -7.46 8.21 21.20
C ASN A 292 -6.25 7.77 20.35
N TYR A 293 -6.36 7.87 19.03
CA TYR A 293 -5.26 7.51 18.12
C TYR A 293 -3.98 8.30 18.41
N ASP A 294 -4.07 9.57 18.76
CA ASP A 294 -2.90 10.39 19.09
C ASP A 294 -2.21 9.90 20.36
N ASP A 295 -2.98 9.54 21.38
CA ASP A 295 -2.45 9.05 22.65
C ASP A 295 -1.73 7.71 22.47
N LEU A 296 -2.31 6.80 21.66
CA LEU A 296 -1.68 5.52 21.32
C LEU A 296 -0.45 5.71 20.44
N ASN A 297 -0.53 6.60 19.46
CA ASN A 297 0.56 6.90 18.55
C ASN A 297 1.72 7.62 19.25
N ALA A 298 1.45 8.37 20.32
CA ALA A 298 2.47 9.01 21.17
C ALA A 298 3.45 7.98 21.79
N PHE A 299 3.01 6.74 22.03
CA PHE A 299 3.90 5.67 22.48
C PHE A 299 5.05 5.43 21.49
N PHE A 300 4.76 5.47 20.19
CA PHE A 300 5.73 5.26 19.10
C PHE A 300 6.63 6.47 18.83
N TRP A 301 6.41 7.59 19.53
CA TRP A 301 7.35 8.70 19.57
C TRP A 301 8.44 8.53 20.64
N SER A 302 8.30 7.56 21.56
CA SER A 302 9.32 7.25 22.55
C SER A 302 10.24 6.12 22.07
N ARG A 303 11.48 6.11 22.57
CA ARG A 303 12.38 4.95 22.44
C ARG A 303 11.81 3.70 23.13
N ASP A 304 10.89 3.89 24.06
CA ASP A 304 10.23 2.79 24.78
C ASP A 304 9.35 1.94 23.85
N CYS A 305 8.98 2.43 22.66
CA CYS A 305 8.27 1.59 21.71
C CYS A 305 9.07 0.35 21.30
N PHE A 306 10.41 0.40 21.31
CA PHE A 306 11.25 -0.78 21.07
C PHE A 306 11.20 -1.79 22.21
N GLN A 307 10.73 -1.39 23.39
CA GLN A 307 10.43 -2.33 24.45
C GLN A 307 9.19 -3.16 24.11
N LEU A 308 8.33 -2.78 23.16
CA LEU A 308 7.23 -3.65 22.71
C LEU A 308 7.76 -4.98 22.14
N GLY A 309 8.94 -4.94 21.50
CA GLY A 309 9.61 -6.11 20.95
C GLY A 309 9.09 -6.52 19.58
N TRP A 310 9.84 -7.43 18.96
CA TRP A 310 9.48 -8.09 17.71
C TRP A 310 9.95 -9.55 17.77
N PRO A 311 9.06 -10.52 18.07
CA PRO A 311 7.60 -10.36 18.19
C PRO A 311 7.17 -9.46 19.36
N MET A 312 6.09 -8.71 19.16
CA MET A 312 5.44 -7.86 20.14
C MET A 312 5.02 -8.69 21.36
N ARG A 313 5.50 -8.32 22.55
CA ARG A 313 5.18 -9.02 23.78
C ARG A 313 3.78 -8.69 24.25
N ALA A 314 2.95 -9.71 24.49
CA ALA A 314 1.57 -9.54 24.93
C ALA A 314 1.45 -8.87 26.31
N ASP A 315 2.49 -8.95 27.15
CA ASP A 315 2.58 -8.35 28.48
C ASP A 315 3.18 -6.93 28.48
N ALA A 316 3.51 -6.37 27.30
CA ALA A 316 4.06 -5.03 27.20
C ALA A 316 3.05 -3.98 27.69
N GLU A 317 3.55 -2.88 28.28
CA GLU A 317 2.72 -1.79 28.79
C GLU A 317 1.75 -1.22 27.75
N PHE A 318 2.12 -1.26 26.48
CA PHE A 318 1.26 -0.81 25.38
C PHE A 318 -0.09 -1.56 25.34
N PHE A 319 -0.07 -2.88 25.59
CA PHE A 319 -1.26 -3.73 25.59
C PHE A 319 -1.94 -3.81 26.96
N LYS A 320 -1.26 -3.42 28.05
CA LYS A 320 -1.83 -3.36 29.40
C LYS A 320 -2.85 -2.22 29.53
N LYS A 321 -3.93 -2.46 30.27
CA LYS A 321 -4.86 -1.39 30.66
C LYS A 321 -4.27 -0.61 31.82
N LYS A 322 -4.40 0.72 31.82
CA LYS A 322 -3.98 1.58 32.95
C LYS A 322 -4.75 1.32 34.26
N SER A 323 -5.80 0.50 34.24
CA SER A 323 -6.51 0.07 35.45
C SER A 323 -5.62 -0.69 36.43
N ASP A 324 -4.56 -1.34 35.93
CA ASP A 324 -3.74 -2.27 36.70
C ASP A 324 -2.48 -1.60 37.28
N LEU A 325 -2.27 -0.31 36.98
CA LEU A 325 -1.15 0.51 37.46
C LEU A 325 -1.52 1.38 38.67
N CYS A 326 -2.80 1.40 39.07
CA CYS A 326 -3.32 2.25 40.13
C CYS A 326 -3.37 1.55 41.50
N GLU A 327 -2.40 0.70 41.82
CA GLU A 327 -2.18 0.26 43.22
C GLU A 327 -1.21 1.18 43.98
N LEU A 328 -0.42 2.00 43.27
CA LEU A 328 0.56 2.92 43.86
C LEU A 328 0.05 4.35 44.12
N CYS A 329 -1.15 4.73 43.64
CA CYS A 329 -1.70 6.08 43.84
C CYS A 329 -2.56 6.23 45.11
N SER A 330 -2.44 5.30 46.05
CA SER A 330 -3.21 5.29 47.30
C SER A 330 -2.82 6.38 48.31
N SER A 331 -1.80 7.22 48.02
CA SER A 331 -1.16 8.07 49.04
C SER A 331 -0.93 9.55 48.69
N SER A 332 -1.58 10.15 47.69
CA SER A 332 -1.49 11.61 47.54
C SER A 332 -2.73 12.24 46.89
N THR A 333 -3.07 13.44 47.36
CA THR A 333 -4.35 14.12 47.12
C THR A 333 -4.71 14.20 45.62
N PRO A 334 -5.88 13.67 45.21
CA PRO A 334 -6.22 13.45 43.79
C PRO A 334 -6.31 14.69 42.90
N GLN A 335 -6.38 15.90 43.47
CA GLN A 335 -6.73 17.11 42.71
C GLN A 335 -5.54 17.83 42.07
N VAL A 336 -4.33 17.70 42.63
CA VAL A 336 -3.14 18.41 42.13
C VAL A 336 -2.46 17.62 41.00
N CYS A 337 -2.39 16.30 41.12
CA CYS A 337 -1.75 15.42 40.14
C CYS A 337 -2.53 15.37 38.80
N VAL A 338 -3.86 15.34 38.87
CA VAL A 338 -4.72 15.33 37.67
C VAL A 338 -4.58 16.64 36.89
N ARG A 339 -4.57 17.80 37.56
CA ARG A 339 -4.45 19.11 36.88
C ARG A 339 -3.08 19.31 36.22
N VAL A 340 -1.99 18.94 36.88
CA VAL A 340 -0.64 19.04 36.31
C VAL A 340 -0.45 18.07 35.15
N CYS A 341 -0.93 16.83 35.26
CA CYS A 341 -0.88 15.87 34.15
C CYS A 341 -1.74 16.31 32.96
N PHE A 342 -2.93 16.89 33.20
CA PHE A 342 -3.80 17.38 32.12
C PHE A 342 -3.19 18.59 31.41
N ILE A 343 -2.56 19.52 32.15
CA ILE A 343 -1.90 20.69 31.57
C ILE A 343 -0.66 20.24 30.75
N LEU A 344 0.16 19.34 31.27
CA LEU A 344 1.33 18.82 30.54
C LEU A 344 0.93 18.02 29.28
N ALA A 345 -0.15 17.22 29.36
CA ALA A 345 -0.70 16.52 28.20
C ALA A 345 -1.29 17.47 27.16
N THR A 346 -1.96 18.54 27.59
CA THR A 346 -2.56 19.54 26.70
C THR A 346 -1.49 20.40 26.03
N VAL A 347 -0.45 20.81 26.76
CA VAL A 347 0.69 21.57 26.22
C VAL A 347 1.52 20.71 25.26
N ARG A 348 1.78 19.42 25.59
CA ARG A 348 2.41 18.48 24.64
C ARG A 348 1.55 18.27 23.38
N SER A 349 0.24 18.09 23.53
CA SER A 349 -0.70 17.91 22.42
C SER A 349 -0.79 19.15 21.54
N TRP A 350 -0.76 20.35 22.12
CA TRP A 350 -0.77 21.62 21.39
C TRP A 350 0.54 21.86 20.63
N VAL A 351 1.69 21.63 21.26
CA VAL A 351 3.01 21.71 20.60
C VAL A 351 3.12 20.68 19.46
N GLN A 352 2.57 19.48 19.63
CA GLN A 352 2.50 18.47 18.57
C GLN A 352 1.51 18.85 17.46
N ARG A 353 0.32 19.41 17.77
CA ARG A 353 -0.66 19.87 16.77
C ARG A 353 -0.13 20.99 15.88
N SER A 354 0.65 21.91 16.43
CA SER A 354 1.32 22.98 15.66
C SER A 354 2.32 22.42 14.64
N ARG A 355 2.95 21.27 14.93
CA ARG A 355 3.79 20.53 13.97
C ARG A 355 2.98 19.72 12.94
N ARG A 356 1.77 19.24 13.27
CA ARG A 356 0.92 18.44 12.37
C ARG A 356 0.44 19.20 11.14
N ARG A 357 0.09 20.49 11.26
CA ARG A 357 -0.44 21.31 10.14
C ARG A 357 0.59 21.54 9.03
N TRP A 358 1.89 21.39 9.32
CA TRP A 358 2.97 21.56 8.34
C TRP A 358 3.46 20.26 7.68
N TRP A 359 3.11 19.09 8.23
CA TRP A 359 3.76 17.83 7.85
C TRP A 359 2.97 16.94 6.89
N TRP A 360 1.66 17.15 6.77
CA TRP A 360 0.76 16.33 5.95
C TRP A 360 0.27 17.00 4.65
N SER A 361 0.53 18.30 4.43
CA SER A 361 0.22 18.99 3.16
C SER A 361 1.21 18.67 2.02
N GLY A 362 1.79 17.47 2.01
CA GLY A 362 2.73 17.00 0.99
C GLY A 362 2.10 16.13 -0.10
N GLY A 363 0.79 16.22 -0.31
CA GLY A 363 0.10 15.72 -1.50
C GLY A 363 -0.19 16.92 -2.42
N GLY A 364 0.35 16.88 -3.64
CA GLY A 364 0.20 17.96 -4.62
C GLY A 364 -1.26 18.17 -5.06
N LEU A 365 -1.67 19.44 -5.06
CA LEU A 365 -2.59 20.02 -6.04
C LEU A 365 -1.77 21.02 -6.87
N PRO A 366 -2.15 21.31 -8.13
CA PRO A 366 -1.29 21.99 -9.09
C PRO A 366 -1.09 23.47 -8.74
N GLU A 367 0.13 23.95 -8.95
CA GLU A 367 0.43 25.38 -9.05
C GLU A 367 -0.38 25.96 -10.22
N LEU A 368 -1.44 26.69 -9.89
CA LEU A 368 -1.96 27.75 -10.75
C LEU A 368 -1.00 28.93 -10.59
N THR A 369 -0.14 29.11 -11.59
CA THR A 369 0.64 30.31 -11.80
C THR A 369 -0.29 31.51 -11.91
N GLY A 370 -0.03 32.55 -11.11
CA GLY A 370 -0.68 33.84 -11.23
C GLY A 370 -0.27 34.57 -12.50
N HIS A 371 -1.18 35.42 -12.97
CA HIS A 371 -0.84 36.65 -13.68
C HIS A 371 -0.85 37.80 -12.69
#